data_AF-A0A9D3WQG2-F1
#
_entry.id   AF-A0A9D3WQG2-F1
#
_cell.length_a   1.000
_cell.length_b   1.000
_cell.length_c   1.000
_cell.angle_alpha   90.00
_cell.angle_beta   90.00
_cell.angle_gamma   90.00
#
_symmetry.space_group_name_H-M   'P 1'
#
loop_
_entity.id
_entity.type
_entity.pdbx_description
1 polymer ?
#
loop_
_entity_poly.entity_id
_entity_poly.type
_entity_poly.pdbx_seq_one_letter_code
_entity_poly.pdbx_strand_id
1 'polypeptide(L)'
;MTRTATSLSVRPRDLSDFRNGVVIHLPGLFEEAEKNLKKGPGLEGWESRTVISDRVHIVFDFHQAVDGIQEQQQDGKNLGTTKKGIGPVYACKASRTGLRICDLLDDFHEFSKKFRVLAQQGKAMYPALTINTEAELQQLKVYAERIRPLVKDGVYFMHQALHGPPKKILVEGANAALLDIQLR
;
A
#
# COMPACT_ATOMS: atom_id res chain seq x y z
N MET A 1 -18.20 5.00 0.06
CA MET A 1 -17.27 3.90 -0.26
C MET A 1 -15.87 4.47 -0.33
N THR A 2 -15.12 4.40 0.76
CA THR A 2 -13.77 4.98 0.84
C THR A 2 -12.82 4.06 0.09
N ARG A 3 -12.53 4.41 -1.16
CA ARG A 3 -11.53 3.72 -1.98
C ARG A 3 -10.20 3.76 -1.25
N THR A 4 -9.48 2.65 -1.27
CA THR A 4 -8.04 2.63 -0.98
C THR A 4 -7.40 3.65 -1.95
N ALA A 5 -6.28 4.31 -1.62
CA ALA A 5 -5.70 5.43 -2.36
C ALA A 5 -5.17 5.05 -3.77
N THR A 6 -6.05 4.46 -4.59
CA THR A 6 -5.76 3.57 -5.70
C THR A 6 -6.85 3.75 -6.76
N SER A 7 -7.09 4.98 -7.19
CA SER A 7 -7.82 5.25 -8.44
C SER A 7 -6.93 4.80 -9.61
N LEU A 8 -6.99 3.51 -9.95
CA LEU A 8 -6.45 3.07 -11.24
C LEU A 8 -7.18 3.82 -12.35
N SER A 9 -6.43 4.43 -13.25
CA SER A 9 -7.05 5.23 -14.30
C SER A 9 -7.87 4.35 -15.25
N VAL A 10 -9.16 4.66 -15.32
CA VAL A 10 -10.11 4.06 -16.27
C VAL A 10 -9.83 4.55 -17.69
N ARG A 11 -9.08 5.65 -17.86
CA ARG A 11 -8.73 6.18 -19.18
C ARG A 11 -7.58 5.38 -19.78
N PRO A 12 -7.76 4.74 -20.95
CA PRO A 12 -6.75 3.86 -21.56
C PRO A 12 -5.40 4.52 -21.87
N ARG A 13 -5.36 5.85 -22.02
CA ARG A 13 -4.16 6.61 -22.38
C ARG A 13 -3.37 7.14 -21.19
N ASP A 14 -3.96 7.08 -19.99
CA ASP A 14 -3.37 7.67 -18.81
C ASP A 14 -2.56 6.62 -18.05
N LEU A 15 -1.38 7.03 -17.58
CA LEU A 15 -0.51 6.22 -16.73
C LEU A 15 -0.79 6.54 -15.26
N SER A 16 -0.96 5.50 -14.45
CA SER A 16 -1.15 5.60 -13.00
C SER A 16 0.19 5.43 -12.30
N ASP A 17 0.58 6.38 -11.45
CA ASP A 17 1.88 6.39 -10.76
C ASP A 17 1.69 6.46 -9.23
N PHE A 18 2.18 5.43 -8.54
CA PHE A 18 2.13 5.32 -7.08
C PHE A 18 3.48 5.67 -6.47
N ARG A 19 3.53 6.75 -5.68
CA ARG A 19 4.77 7.28 -5.12
C ARG A 19 4.98 6.95 -3.66
N ASN A 20 6.18 7.24 -3.16
CA ASN A 20 6.71 6.94 -1.82
C ASN A 20 5.82 7.42 -0.65
N GLY A 21 4.92 8.38 -0.89
CA GLY A 21 3.95 8.85 0.08
C GLY A 21 2.85 7.81 0.37
N VAL A 22 2.53 6.97 -0.62
CA VAL A 22 1.43 6.01 -0.59
C VAL A 22 1.80 4.76 0.19
N VAL A 23 0.78 4.14 0.78
CA VAL A 23 0.83 2.81 1.40
C VAL A 23 -0.08 1.87 0.58
N ILE A 24 0.40 0.68 0.26
CA ILE A 24 -0.33 -0.26 -0.61
C ILE A 24 -0.57 -1.58 0.11
N HIS A 25 -1.83 -2.02 0.13
CA HIS A 25 -2.20 -3.39 0.48
C HIS A 25 -2.20 -4.25 -0.79
N LEU A 26 -1.27 -5.19 -0.90
CA LEU A 26 -1.09 -5.99 -2.13
C LEU A 26 -2.33 -6.84 -2.46
N PRO A 27 -2.90 -7.63 -1.53
CA PRO A 27 -4.09 -8.42 -1.83
C PRO A 27 -5.27 -7.53 -2.27
N GLY A 28 -5.51 -6.43 -1.56
CA GLY A 28 -6.61 -5.50 -1.86
C GLY A 28 -6.45 -4.80 -3.22
N LEU A 29 -5.21 -4.46 -3.62
CA LEU A 29 -4.92 -3.91 -4.95
C LEU A 29 -5.35 -4.87 -6.06
N PHE A 30 -4.93 -6.14 -5.99
CA PHE A 30 -5.25 -7.12 -7.02
C PHE A 30 -6.73 -7.52 -6.99
N GLU A 31 -7.34 -7.65 -5.82
CA GLU A 31 -8.77 -7.95 -5.68
C GLU A 31 -9.63 -6.82 -6.28
N GLU A 32 -9.27 -5.56 -6.04
CA GLU A 32 -9.94 -4.39 -6.62
C GLU A 32 -9.77 -4.36 -8.14
N ALA A 33 -8.57 -4.62 -8.65
CA ALA A 33 -8.31 -4.71 -10.08
C ALA A 33 -9.16 -5.81 -10.75
N GLU A 34 -9.18 -7.02 -10.19
CA GLU A 34 -9.97 -8.15 -10.71
C GLU A 34 -11.48 -7.89 -10.65
N LYS A 35 -11.97 -7.28 -9.55
CA LYS A 35 -13.38 -6.87 -9.43
C LYS A 35 -13.78 -5.86 -10.49
N ASN A 36 -12.90 -4.91 -10.80
CA ASN A 36 -13.18 -3.89 -11.79
C ASN A 36 -13.08 -4.40 -13.23
N LEU A 37 -12.13 -5.32 -13.52
CA LEU A 37 -12.06 -6.02 -14.80
C LEU A 37 -13.35 -6.78 -15.11
N LYS A 38 -13.97 -7.41 -14.09
CA LYS A 38 -15.27 -8.10 -14.24
C LYS A 38 -16.44 -7.15 -14.51
N LYS A 39 -16.34 -5.87 -14.15
CA LYS A 39 -17.41 -4.87 -14.32
C LYS A 39 -17.41 -4.17 -15.67
N GLY A 40 -16.31 -4.24 -16.43
CA GLY A 40 -16.25 -3.73 -17.79
C GLY A 40 -14.83 -3.52 -18.32
N PRO A 41 -14.68 -3.21 -19.62
CA PRO A 41 -13.39 -3.18 -20.34
C PRO A 41 -12.47 -2.01 -19.98
N GLY A 42 -12.87 -1.08 -19.10
CA GLY A 42 -12.12 0.14 -18.80
C GLY A 42 -10.75 -0.07 -18.13
N LEU A 43 -10.52 -1.24 -17.53
CA LEU A 43 -9.27 -1.59 -16.84
C LEU A 43 -8.45 -2.67 -17.55
N GLU A 44 -8.79 -3.03 -18.78
CA GLU A 44 -7.93 -3.91 -19.58
C GLU A 44 -6.53 -3.30 -19.71
N GLY A 45 -5.51 -4.15 -19.53
CA GLY A 45 -4.10 -3.74 -19.57
C GLY A 45 -3.68 -2.74 -18.49
N TRP A 46 -4.39 -2.62 -17.37
CA TRP A 46 -4.02 -1.71 -16.26
C TRP A 46 -2.59 -1.94 -15.77
N GLU A 47 -2.12 -3.18 -15.77
CA GLU A 47 -0.75 -3.56 -15.39
C GLU A 47 0.29 -2.83 -16.27
N SER A 48 0.09 -2.76 -17.58
CA SER A 48 0.99 -2.05 -18.49
C SER A 48 1.02 -0.52 -18.30
N ARG A 49 0.00 0.02 -17.62
CA ARG A 49 -0.21 1.46 -17.39
C ARG A 49 0.00 1.87 -15.95
N THR A 50 0.46 0.95 -15.10
CA THR A 50 0.65 1.19 -13.68
C THR A 50 2.13 1.15 -13.35
N VAL A 51 2.60 2.22 -12.72
CA VAL A 51 3.96 2.32 -12.20
C VAL A 51 3.87 2.45 -10.70
N ILE A 52 4.61 1.60 -9.99
CA ILE A 52 4.69 1.61 -8.54
C ILE A 52 6.12 1.91 -8.14
N SER A 53 6.31 2.93 -7.31
CA SER A 53 7.62 3.24 -6.74
C SER A 53 8.06 2.11 -5.82
N ASP A 54 9.30 1.67 -6.00
CA ASP A 54 10.01 0.72 -5.14
C ASP A 54 9.98 1.12 -3.64
N ARG A 55 9.91 2.42 -3.35
CA ARG A 55 9.92 2.96 -1.97
C ARG A 55 8.55 3.03 -1.29
N VAL A 56 7.50 2.55 -1.94
CA VAL A 56 6.15 2.46 -1.34
C VAL A 56 6.15 1.46 -0.18
N HIS A 57 5.46 1.81 0.90
CA HIS A 57 5.31 0.94 2.07
C HIS A 57 4.17 -0.06 1.87
N ILE A 58 4.38 -1.28 2.35
CA ILE A 58 3.42 -2.37 2.24
C ILE A 58 2.53 -2.37 3.48
N VAL A 59 1.22 -2.42 3.24
CA VAL A 59 0.22 -2.71 4.26
C VAL A 59 0.06 -4.22 4.32
N PHE A 60 0.09 -4.77 5.53
CA PHE A 60 -0.06 -6.20 5.82
C PHE A 60 -1.39 -6.46 6.51
N ASP A 61 -1.83 -7.70 6.53
CA ASP A 61 -3.15 -8.05 7.07
C ASP A 61 -3.21 -7.79 8.59
N PHE A 62 -2.11 -8.07 9.30
CA PHE A 62 -2.02 -7.71 10.71
C PHE A 62 -2.13 -6.21 10.96
N HIS A 63 -1.71 -5.34 10.03
CA HIS A 63 -1.91 -3.89 10.20
C HIS A 63 -3.41 -3.53 10.17
N GLN A 64 -4.22 -4.22 9.36
CA GLN A 64 -5.68 -4.04 9.36
C GLN A 64 -6.30 -4.53 10.67
N ALA A 65 -5.81 -5.65 11.19
CA ALA A 65 -6.25 -6.18 12.48
C ALA A 65 -5.91 -5.21 13.64
N VAL A 66 -4.69 -4.63 13.66
CA VAL A 66 -4.31 -3.61 14.65
C VAL A 66 -5.26 -2.41 14.59
N ASP A 67 -5.55 -1.90 13.40
CA ASP A 67 -6.45 -0.75 13.20
C ASP A 67 -7.85 -1.03 13.79
N GLY A 68 -8.37 -2.24 13.56
CA GLY A 68 -9.64 -2.68 14.14
C GLY A 68 -9.62 -2.78 15.67
N ILE A 69 -8.52 -3.28 16.25
CA ILE A 69 -8.36 -3.39 17.72
C ILE A 69 -8.23 -2.01 18.35
N GLN A 70 -7.44 -1.11 17.76
CA GLN A 70 -7.26 0.27 18.26
C GLN A 70 -8.60 1.02 18.29
N GLU A 71 -9.44 0.88 17.26
CA GLU A 71 -10.77 1.50 17.24
C GLU A 71 -11.67 0.94 18.35
N GLN A 72 -11.61 -0.38 18.63
CA GLN A 72 -12.41 -1.00 19.69
C GLN A 72 -11.96 -0.58 21.10
N GLN A 73 -10.67 -0.30 21.30
CA GLN A 73 -10.13 0.13 22.59
C GLN A 73 -10.43 1.61 22.91
N GLN A 74 -10.84 2.41 21.92
CA GLN A 74 -11.20 3.80 22.14
C GLN A 74 -12.65 3.91 22.64
N ASP A 75 -12.86 3.62 23.93
CA ASP A 75 -14.13 3.72 24.67
C ASP A 75 -14.89 5.05 24.40
N GLY A 76 -15.73 5.06 23.36
CA GLY A 76 -16.59 6.19 23.00
C GLY A 76 -15.91 7.35 22.25
N LYS A 77 -14.61 7.25 21.92
CA LYS A 77 -13.87 8.24 21.09
C LYS A 77 -13.50 7.66 19.73
N ASN A 78 -14.46 7.06 19.04
CA ASN A 78 -14.24 6.49 17.72
C ASN A 78 -13.72 7.57 16.75
N LEU A 79 -12.50 7.37 16.25
CA LEU A 79 -11.93 8.20 15.20
C LEU A 79 -12.62 7.93 13.85
N GLY A 80 -13.33 6.80 13.73
CA GLY A 80 -13.95 6.38 12.49
C GLY A 80 -12.90 5.90 11.49
N THR A 81 -11.94 5.08 11.94
CA THR A 81 -10.91 4.52 11.05
C THR A 81 -11.56 3.71 9.93
N THR A 82 -10.88 3.68 8.78
CA THR A 82 -11.33 2.88 7.63
C THR A 82 -11.12 1.38 7.83
N LYS A 83 -10.46 0.98 8.94
CA LYS A 83 -10.06 -0.40 9.26
C LYS A 83 -9.23 -1.05 8.16
N LYS A 84 -8.51 -0.22 7.41
CA LYS A 84 -7.65 -0.62 6.28
C LYS A 84 -6.18 -0.72 6.69
N GLY A 85 -5.83 -0.47 7.94
CA GLY A 85 -4.45 -0.58 8.41
C GLY A 85 -3.55 0.60 8.00
N ILE A 86 -4.14 1.71 7.54
CA ILE A 86 -3.39 2.87 7.04
C ILE A 86 -2.63 3.53 8.20
N GLY A 87 -3.28 3.77 9.33
CA GLY A 87 -2.68 4.38 10.52
C GLY A 87 -1.48 3.58 11.05
N PRO A 88 -1.64 2.27 11.35
CA PRO A 88 -0.55 1.42 11.81
C PRO A 88 0.67 1.39 10.87
N VAL A 89 0.46 1.44 9.56
CA VAL A 89 1.57 1.46 8.59
C VAL A 89 2.29 2.81 8.60
N TYR A 90 1.58 3.92 8.70
CA TYR A 90 2.22 5.24 8.86
C TYR A 90 2.99 5.35 10.18
N ALA A 91 2.52 4.72 11.25
CA ALA A 91 3.29 4.61 12.49
C ALA A 91 4.60 3.82 12.27
N CYS A 92 4.54 2.67 11.59
CA CYS A 92 5.74 1.90 11.25
C CYS A 92 6.70 2.67 10.33
N LYS A 93 6.16 3.48 9.40
CA LYS A 93 6.93 4.39 8.55
C LYS A 93 7.65 5.46 9.37
N ALA A 94 6.97 6.07 10.34
CA ALA A 94 7.56 7.04 11.26
C ALA A 94 8.65 6.42 12.14
N SER A 95 8.42 5.19 12.62
CA SER A 95 9.37 4.41 13.41
C SER A 95 10.49 3.76 12.60
N ARG A 96 10.49 3.88 11.26
CA ARG A 96 11.45 3.26 10.34
C ARG A 96 11.52 1.73 10.44
N THR A 97 10.44 1.10 10.90
CA THR A 97 10.31 -0.37 11.00
C THR A 97 9.43 -0.96 9.90
N GLY A 98 8.75 -0.11 9.12
CA GLY A 98 7.91 -0.53 8.01
C GLY A 98 8.71 -1.18 6.87
N LEU A 99 8.05 -2.11 6.18
CA LEU A 99 8.61 -2.79 5.00
C LEU A 99 8.10 -2.16 3.71
N ARG A 100 8.98 -2.07 2.72
CA ARG A 100 8.70 -1.46 1.42
C ARG A 100 8.75 -2.49 0.30
N ILE A 101 8.28 -2.09 -0.88
CA ILE A 101 8.30 -2.93 -2.08
C ILE A 101 9.73 -3.29 -2.51
N CYS A 102 10.69 -2.36 -2.38
CA CYS A 102 12.10 -2.65 -2.62
C CYS A 102 12.60 -3.79 -1.73
N ASP A 103 12.20 -3.80 -0.45
CA ASP A 103 12.61 -4.83 0.50
C ASP A 103 12.00 -6.20 0.12
N LEU A 104 10.79 -6.22 -0.45
CA LEU A 104 10.12 -7.44 -0.93
C LEU A 104 10.76 -8.02 -2.19
N LEU A 105 11.26 -7.17 -3.10
CA LEU A 105 11.77 -7.58 -4.42
C LEU A 105 13.27 -7.90 -4.43
N ASP A 106 14.02 -7.44 -3.43
CA ASP A 106 15.47 -7.59 -3.33
C ASP A 106 15.86 -8.98 -2.79
N ASP A 107 15.98 -9.15 -1.46
CA ASP A 107 16.21 -10.44 -0.81
C ASP A 107 14.99 -10.87 0.02
N PHE A 108 14.24 -11.85 -0.50
CA PHE A 108 13.07 -12.42 0.16
C PHE A 108 13.39 -13.07 1.52
N HIS A 109 14.60 -13.60 1.70
CA HIS A 109 15.02 -14.20 2.96
C HIS A 109 15.23 -13.14 4.05
N GLU A 110 15.91 -12.04 3.73
CA GLU A 110 15.99 -10.88 4.63
C GLU A 110 14.63 -10.27 4.91
N PHE A 111 13.81 -10.09 3.87
CA PHE A 111 12.44 -9.60 4.01
C PHE A 111 11.64 -10.44 5.00
N SER A 112 11.70 -11.77 4.86
CA SER A 112 11.00 -12.70 5.75
C SER A 112 11.45 -12.57 7.20
N LYS A 113 12.75 -12.34 7.46
CA LYS A 113 13.26 -12.07 8.81
C LYS A 113 12.70 -10.77 9.36
N LYS A 114 12.77 -9.68 8.60
CA LYS A 114 12.27 -8.37 9.03
C LYS A 114 10.75 -8.40 9.26
N PHE A 115 10.01 -9.12 8.41
CA PHE A 115 8.57 -9.34 8.55
C PHE A 115 8.22 -10.10 9.83
N ARG A 116 8.94 -11.19 10.15
CA ARG A 116 8.74 -11.93 11.42
C ARG A 116 8.98 -11.05 12.64
N VAL A 117 10.02 -10.22 12.63
CA VAL A 117 10.31 -9.27 13.71
C VAL A 117 9.18 -8.26 13.86
N LEU A 118 8.73 -7.66 12.75
CA LEU A 118 7.63 -6.70 12.75
C LEU A 118 6.32 -7.33 13.26
N ALA A 119 5.99 -8.54 12.82
CA ALA A 119 4.83 -9.30 13.27
C ALA A 119 4.91 -9.62 14.77
N GLN A 120 6.09 -10.00 15.27
CA GLN A 120 6.31 -10.27 16.69
C GLN A 120 6.17 -9.01 17.55
N GLN A 121 6.69 -7.87 17.08
CA GLN A 121 6.48 -6.57 17.75
C GLN A 121 5.00 -6.20 17.79
N GLY A 122 4.26 -6.41 16.69
CA GLY A 122 2.82 -6.22 16.64
C GLY A 122 2.07 -7.09 17.65
N LYS A 123 2.42 -8.37 17.78
CA LYS A 123 1.84 -9.28 18.78
C LYS A 123 2.18 -8.88 20.22
N ALA A 124 3.40 -8.40 20.47
CA ALA A 124 3.81 -7.95 21.79
C ALA A 124 3.02 -6.70 22.24
N MET A 125 2.73 -5.80 21.30
CA MET A 125 1.92 -4.60 21.56
C MET A 125 0.42 -4.93 21.65
N TYR A 126 -0.05 -5.89 20.85
CA TYR A 126 -1.45 -6.31 20.78
C TYR A 126 -1.58 -7.82 20.98
N PRO A 127 -1.70 -8.31 22.23
CA PRO A 127 -1.76 -9.74 22.53
C PRO A 127 -2.95 -10.48 21.90
N ALA A 128 -4.04 -9.77 21.60
CA ALA A 128 -5.22 -10.32 20.92
C ALA A 128 -4.98 -10.62 19.43
N LEU A 129 -3.83 -10.24 18.89
CA LEU A 129 -3.58 -10.28 17.47
C LEU A 129 -3.08 -11.66 17.01
N THR A 130 -3.87 -12.29 16.16
CA THR A 130 -3.52 -13.58 15.54
C THR A 130 -2.88 -13.33 14.17
N ILE A 131 -1.59 -13.64 14.04
CA ILE A 131 -0.86 -13.56 12.75
C ILE A 131 -0.42 -14.96 12.37
N ASN A 132 -0.79 -15.39 11.16
CA ASN A 132 -0.20 -16.55 10.52
C ASN A 132 0.92 -16.10 9.57
N THR A 133 2.11 -15.94 10.15
CA THR A 133 3.26 -15.32 9.49
C THR A 133 3.71 -16.10 8.25
N GLU A 134 3.67 -17.43 8.28
CA GLU A 134 4.09 -18.26 7.14
C GLU A 134 3.09 -18.21 5.98
N ALA A 135 1.78 -18.22 6.29
CA ALA A 135 0.74 -18.09 5.26
C ALA A 135 0.81 -16.73 4.55
N GLU A 136 0.97 -15.64 5.32
CA GLU A 136 1.14 -14.30 4.75
C GLU A 136 2.42 -14.20 3.91
N LEU A 137 3.56 -14.72 4.38
CA LEU A 137 4.80 -14.73 3.60
C LEU A 137 4.65 -15.50 2.29
N GLN A 138 3.97 -16.64 2.31
CA GLN A 138 3.74 -17.43 1.10
C GLN A 138 2.88 -16.67 0.08
N GLN A 139 1.83 -15.96 0.54
CA GLN A 139 1.03 -15.10 -0.33
C GLN A 139 1.84 -13.91 -0.85
N LEU A 140 2.62 -13.24 0.00
CA LEU A 140 3.48 -12.13 -0.39
C LEU A 140 4.50 -12.54 -1.46
N LYS A 141 5.00 -13.77 -1.43
CA LYS A 141 5.88 -14.31 -2.48
C LYS A 141 5.19 -14.37 -3.84
N VAL A 142 3.92 -14.80 -3.89
CA VAL A 142 3.13 -14.81 -5.13
C VAL A 142 2.91 -13.38 -5.64
N TYR A 143 2.60 -12.45 -4.74
CA TYR A 143 2.42 -11.05 -5.12
C TYR A 143 3.72 -10.36 -5.54
N ALA A 144 4.86 -10.75 -4.99
CA ALA A 144 6.18 -10.24 -5.38
C ALA A 144 6.44 -10.49 -6.88
N GLU A 145 6.15 -11.69 -7.37
CA GLU A 145 6.30 -12.02 -8.80
C GLU A 145 5.32 -11.22 -9.67
N ARG A 146 4.07 -11.06 -9.22
CA ARG A 146 3.06 -10.28 -9.97
C ARG A 146 3.36 -8.79 -10.02
N ILE A 147 3.92 -8.22 -8.94
CA ILE A 147 4.17 -6.78 -8.85
C ILE A 147 5.51 -6.37 -9.47
N ARG A 148 6.49 -7.29 -9.56
CA ARG A 148 7.82 -7.05 -10.15
C ARG A 148 7.80 -6.25 -11.47
N PRO A 149 6.96 -6.54 -12.49
CA PRO A 149 6.92 -5.77 -13.73
C PRO A 149 6.35 -4.34 -13.57
N LEU A 150 5.59 -4.08 -12.51
CA LEU A 150 4.97 -2.78 -12.22
C LEU A 150 5.91 -1.83 -11.50
N VAL A 151 6.98 -2.35 -10.89
CA VAL A 151 7.85 -1.59 -9.99
C VAL A 151 8.97 -0.91 -10.74
N LYS A 152 9.16 0.38 -10.47
CA LYS A 152 10.25 1.20 -11.03
C LYS A 152 10.78 2.15 -9.96
N ASP A 153 11.97 2.70 -10.19
CA ASP A 153 12.46 3.83 -9.41
C ASP A 153 11.55 5.04 -9.65
N GLY A 154 10.72 5.36 -8.66
CA GLY A 154 9.74 6.45 -8.77
C GLY A 154 10.38 7.83 -8.87
N VAL A 155 11.56 8.04 -8.30
CA VAL A 155 12.28 9.32 -8.37
C VAL A 155 12.81 9.54 -9.77
N TYR A 156 13.47 8.52 -10.33
CA TYR A 156 14.02 8.56 -11.67
C TYR A 156 12.92 8.67 -12.73
N PHE A 157 11.84 7.90 -12.59
CA PHE A 157 10.68 7.97 -13.49
C PHE A 157 10.09 9.38 -13.56
N MET A 158 9.95 10.03 -12.40
CA MET A 158 9.43 11.39 -12.33
C MET A 158 10.38 12.45 -12.86
N HIS A 159 11.67 12.29 -12.58
CA HIS A 159 12.69 13.15 -13.16
C HIS A 159 12.64 13.12 -14.69
N GLN A 160 12.53 11.92 -15.28
CA GLN A 160 12.35 11.76 -16.73
C GLN A 160 11.03 12.34 -17.24
N ALA A 161 9.94 12.17 -16.50
CA ALA A 161 8.63 12.71 -16.90
C ALA A 161 8.61 14.24 -16.92
N LEU A 162 9.38 14.90 -16.05
CA LEU A 162 9.48 16.36 -15.96
C LEU A 162 10.47 16.96 -16.98
N HIS A 163 11.61 16.31 -17.22
CA HIS A 163 12.67 16.82 -18.09
C HIS A 163 12.60 16.29 -19.53
N GLY A 164 11.74 15.30 -19.78
CA GLY A 164 11.51 14.74 -21.11
C GLY A 164 10.57 15.61 -21.96
N PRO A 165 9.91 15.01 -22.97
CA PRO A 165 8.91 15.72 -23.75
C PRO A 165 7.76 16.21 -22.85
N PRO A 166 7.11 17.33 -23.19
CA PRO A 166 6.09 17.93 -22.34
C PRO A 166 4.93 16.97 -22.07
N LYS A 167 4.80 16.54 -20.81
CA LYS A 167 3.71 15.69 -20.32
C LYS A 167 2.82 16.48 -19.36
N LYS A 168 1.51 16.20 -19.41
CA LYS A 168 0.56 16.72 -18.42
C LYS A 168 0.54 15.77 -17.23
N ILE A 169 0.86 16.29 -16.04
CA ILE A 169 0.90 15.53 -14.79
C ILE A 169 -0.27 15.99 -13.92
N LEU A 170 -1.15 15.07 -13.56
CA LEU A 170 -2.22 15.30 -12.61
C LEU A 170 -1.84 14.64 -11.29
N VAL A 171 -1.89 15.39 -10.19
CA VAL A 171 -1.65 14.86 -8.84
C VAL A 171 -3.00 14.78 -8.14
N GLU A 172 -3.45 13.56 -7.85
CA GLU A 172 -4.65 13.32 -7.07
C GLU A 172 -4.30 13.34 -5.59
N GLY A 173 -4.77 14.36 -4.87
CA GLY A 173 -4.68 14.40 -3.42
C GLY A 173 -5.61 13.36 -2.79
N ALA A 174 -5.12 12.63 -1.80
CA ALA A 174 -5.95 11.76 -0.96
C ALA A 174 -6.48 12.54 0.26
N ASN A 175 -7.66 12.17 0.74
CA ASN A 175 -8.33 12.78 1.90
C ASN A 175 -8.71 14.27 1.67
N ALA A 176 -9.08 14.97 2.75
CA ALA A 176 -9.41 16.39 2.76
C ALA A 176 -8.47 17.14 3.73
N ALA A 177 -8.24 18.43 3.51
CA ALA A 177 -7.32 19.24 4.31
C ALA A 177 -7.57 19.20 5.83
N LEU A 178 -8.84 19.09 6.24
CA LEU A 178 -9.25 19.00 7.66
C LEU A 178 -9.00 17.62 8.30
N LEU A 179 -8.60 16.64 7.51
CA LEU A 179 -8.20 15.30 7.96
C LEU A 179 -6.69 15.11 7.91
N ASP A 180 -5.95 16.18 7.66
CA ASP A 180 -4.50 16.17 7.69
C ASP A 180 -4.00 15.97 9.14
N ILE A 181 -2.87 15.27 9.26
CA ILE A 181 -2.29 14.89 10.55
C ILE A 181 -1.66 16.11 11.25
N GLN A 182 -1.21 17.12 10.50
CA GLN A 182 -0.48 18.29 11.01
C GLN A 182 -1.36 19.54 11.11
N LEU A 183 -2.40 19.65 10.29
CA LEU A 183 -3.30 20.82 10.29
C LEU A 183 -4.44 20.73 11.33
N ARG A 184 -4.42 19.71 12.19
CA ARG A 184 -5.43 19.47 13.23
C ARG A 184 -4.95 19.87 14.62
#